data_AF-A0AA39QZ76-F1
#
_entry.id   AF-A0AA39QZ76-F1
#
_cell.length_a   1.000
_cell.length_b   1.000
_cell.length_c   1.000
_cell.angle_alpha   90.00
_cell.angle_beta   90.00
_cell.angle_gamma   90.00
#
_symmetry.space_group_name_H-M   'P 1'
#
loop_
_entity.id
_entity.type
_entity.pdbx_description
1 polymer ?
#
loop_
_entity_poly.entity_id
_entity_poly.type
_entity_poly.pdbx_seq_one_letter_code
_entity_poly.pdbx_strand_id
1 'polypeptide(L)'
;MAFNDAADGIGQLLVETLLDSPIRKDYVHLASLSADRALKKYAELTQKIEEGRESEGRRRALSDYVGSYVGFGGIFRIEVVESENELAMLFQGRESQKFQLRHHHQDTFTWFTSWNEQIKRAQFIVFQPAFYSIRFQAGEGERPIALNWVHDSAIPEGEDFFKE
;
A
#
# COMPACT_ATOMS: atom_id res chain seq x y z
N MET A 1 -8.50 -5.03 7.19
CA MET A 1 -8.02 -4.93 8.58
C MET A 1 -8.95 -4.03 9.36
N ALA A 2 -9.45 -4.46 10.52
CA ALA A 2 -10.42 -3.68 11.29
C ALA A 2 -9.78 -2.48 11.99
N PHE A 3 -10.63 -1.58 12.53
CA PHE A 3 -10.25 -0.45 13.38
C PHE A 3 -9.34 -0.82 14.57
N ASN A 4 -9.24 -2.10 14.91
CA ASN A 4 -8.45 -2.65 15.99
C ASN A 4 -8.22 -4.15 15.76
N ASP A 5 -7.43 -4.78 16.64
CA ASP A 5 -7.35 -6.24 16.73
C ASP A 5 -8.49 -6.78 17.60
N ALA A 6 -9.68 -6.86 17.00
CA ALA A 6 -10.88 -7.32 17.68
C ALA A 6 -10.74 -8.77 18.19
N ALA A 7 -10.02 -9.62 17.45
CA ALA A 7 -9.84 -11.02 17.82
C ALA A 7 -9.01 -11.15 19.10
N ASP A 8 -7.89 -10.43 19.20
CA ASP A 8 -7.09 -10.35 20.42
C ASP A 8 -7.88 -9.75 21.59
N GLY A 9 -8.61 -8.64 21.36
CA GLY A 9 -9.45 -8.02 22.38
C GLY A 9 -10.51 -8.96 22.96
N ILE A 10 -11.21 -9.71 22.11
CA ILE A 10 -12.20 -10.71 22.53
C ILE A 10 -11.50 -11.86 23.28
N GLY A 11 -10.36 -12.34 22.79
CA GLY A 11 -9.58 -13.38 23.44
C GLY A 11 -9.16 -13.00 24.86
N GLN A 12 -8.65 -11.78 25.04
CA GLN A 12 -8.28 -11.26 26.36
C GLN A 12 -9.49 -11.13 27.29
N LEU A 13 -10.62 -10.62 26.79
CA LEU A 13 -11.88 -10.54 27.57
C LEU A 13 -12.36 -11.92 28.03
N LEU A 14 -12.31 -12.92 27.14
CA LEU A 14 -12.70 -14.29 27.46
C LEU A 14 -11.80 -14.88 28.55
N VAL A 15 -10.49 -14.77 28.41
CA VAL A 15 -9.53 -15.26 29.42
C VAL A 15 -9.74 -14.55 30.76
N GLU A 16 -9.90 -13.23 30.75
CA GLU A 16 -10.18 -12.44 31.96
C GLU A 16 -11.46 -12.88 32.66
N THR A 17 -12.50 -13.21 31.89
CA THR A 17 -13.79 -13.65 32.39
C THR A 17 -13.74 -15.08 32.93
N LEU A 18 -13.13 -16.00 32.20
CA LEU A 18 -13.06 -17.42 32.56
C LEU A 18 -12.17 -17.68 33.78
N LEU A 19 -11.11 -16.89 33.96
CA LEU A 19 -10.21 -17.01 35.10
C LEU A 19 -10.62 -16.16 36.31
N ASP A 20 -11.76 -15.47 36.22
CA ASP A 20 -12.25 -14.50 37.21
C ASP A 20 -11.14 -13.55 37.70
N SER A 21 -10.49 -12.90 36.74
CA SER A 21 -9.38 -11.98 37.03
C SER A 21 -9.84 -10.89 38.02
N PRO A 22 -9.08 -10.62 39.10
CA PRO A 22 -9.39 -9.54 40.03
C PRO A 22 -9.19 -8.15 39.39
N ILE A 23 -8.49 -8.10 38.26
CA ILE A 23 -8.28 -6.88 37.48
C ILE A 23 -9.12 -6.98 36.21
N ARG A 24 -10.09 -6.08 36.07
CA ARG A 24 -10.98 -6.01 34.92
C ARG A 24 -10.61 -4.85 34.01
N LYS A 25 -10.51 -5.10 32.71
CA LYS A 25 -10.24 -4.04 31.72
C LYS A 25 -11.53 -3.54 31.08
N ASP A 26 -11.54 -2.25 30.76
CA ASP A 26 -12.61 -1.67 29.96
C ASP A 26 -12.33 -1.91 28.47
N TYR A 27 -12.72 -3.08 27.97
CA TYR A 27 -12.53 -3.45 26.57
C TYR A 27 -13.33 -2.57 25.61
N VAL A 28 -14.45 -2.00 26.05
CA VAL A 28 -15.25 -1.08 25.21
C VAL A 28 -14.46 0.21 24.99
N HIS A 29 -13.92 0.80 26.06
CA HIS A 29 -13.06 1.98 25.96
C HIS A 29 -11.80 1.70 25.14
N LEU A 30 -11.12 0.57 25.38
CA LEU A 30 -9.92 0.19 24.63
C LEU A 30 -10.20 -0.01 23.13
N ALA A 31 -11.34 -0.62 22.77
CA ALA A 31 -11.76 -0.78 21.40
C ALA A 31 -12.03 0.56 20.71
N SER A 32 -12.73 1.48 21.40
CA SER A 32 -12.98 2.84 20.92
C SER A 32 -11.68 3.62 20.70
N LEU A 33 -10.80 3.62 21.71
CA LEU A 33 -9.51 4.30 21.67
C LEU A 33 -8.61 3.77 20.55
N SER A 34 -8.63 2.45 20.32
CA SER A 34 -7.87 1.81 19.24
C SER A 34 -8.41 2.24 17.87
N ALA A 35 -9.74 2.28 17.71
CA ALA A 35 -10.39 2.73 16.48
C ALA A 35 -10.03 4.18 16.13
N ASP A 36 -10.12 5.09 17.10
CA ASP A 36 -9.77 6.50 16.93
C ASP A 36 -8.29 6.67 16.53
N ARG A 37 -7.41 5.90 17.17
CA ARG A 37 -5.97 5.91 16.84
C ARG A 37 -5.71 5.38 15.43
N ALA A 38 -6.39 4.33 15.00
CA ALA A 38 -6.23 3.78 13.66
C ALA A 38 -6.64 4.80 12.58
N LEU A 39 -7.78 5.47 12.78
CA LEU A 39 -8.24 6.55 11.89
C LEU A 39 -7.26 7.72 11.85
N LYS A 40 -6.80 8.19 13.00
CA LYS A 40 -5.83 9.28 13.08
C LYS A 40 -4.52 8.93 12.37
N LYS A 41 -3.98 7.73 12.62
CA LYS A 41 -2.76 7.27 11.94
C LYS A 41 -2.94 7.16 10.43
N TYR A 42 -4.12 6.75 9.96
CA TYR A 42 -4.40 6.69 8.54
C TYR A 42 -4.49 8.07 7.89
N ALA A 43 -5.07 9.05 8.59
CA ALA A 43 -5.07 10.44 8.15
C ALA A 43 -3.63 11.00 8.08
N GLU A 44 -2.79 10.72 9.09
CA GLU A 44 -1.37 11.10 9.09
C GLU A 44 -0.60 10.44 7.93
N LEU A 45 -0.87 9.15 7.65
CA LEU A 45 -0.29 8.44 6.51
C LEU A 45 -0.74 9.06 5.18
N THR A 46 -2.02 9.40 5.05
CA THR A 46 -2.57 10.08 3.86
C THR A 46 -1.84 11.39 3.61
N GLN A 47 -1.67 12.21 4.66
CA GLN A 47 -0.93 13.46 4.56
C GLN A 47 0.51 13.22 4.08
N LYS A 48 1.23 12.28 4.69
CA LYS A 48 2.62 11.94 4.31
C LYS A 48 2.76 11.41 2.88
N ILE A 49 1.73 10.73 2.37
CA ILE A 49 1.72 10.23 0.98
C ILE A 49 1.48 11.36 0.00
N GLU A 50 0.67 12.36 0.35
CA GLU A 50 0.37 13.50 -0.52
C GLU A 50 1.41 14.64 -0.40
N GLU A 51 2.29 14.58 0.61
CA GLU A 51 3.41 15.50 0.76
C GLU A 51 4.36 15.45 -0.44
N GLY A 52 4.61 16.61 -1.06
CA GLY A 52 5.50 16.70 -2.22
C GLY A 52 4.87 16.21 -3.52
N ARG A 53 3.54 16.09 -3.57
CA ARG A 53 2.82 15.85 -4.81
C ARG A 53 2.92 17.05 -5.76
N GLU A 54 3.22 16.77 -7.02
CA GLU A 54 3.30 17.75 -8.09
C GLU A 54 2.05 17.66 -8.97
N SER A 55 1.31 18.76 -9.07
CA SER A 55 0.14 18.87 -9.95
C SER A 55 0.53 18.81 -11.43
N GLU A 56 1.70 19.39 -11.74
CA GLU A 56 2.24 19.56 -13.08
C GLU A 56 3.69 19.12 -13.10
N GLY A 57 4.01 18.21 -14.02
CA GLY A 57 5.36 17.69 -14.22
C GLY A 57 5.47 17.05 -15.59
N ARG A 58 6.69 17.02 -16.14
CA ARG A 58 6.98 16.36 -17.42
C ARG A 58 6.79 14.85 -17.21
N ARG A 59 5.59 14.37 -17.54
CA ARG A 59 5.28 12.93 -17.58
C ARG A 59 5.74 12.39 -18.92
N ARG A 60 6.31 11.20 -18.92
CA ARG A 60 6.41 10.40 -20.15
C ARG A 60 5.01 10.05 -20.62
N ALA A 61 4.88 9.51 -21.84
CA ALA A 61 3.57 9.03 -22.26
C ALA A 61 3.13 7.90 -21.32
N LEU A 62 1.84 7.81 -20.98
CA LEU A 62 1.36 6.77 -20.06
C LEU A 62 1.69 5.35 -20.57
N SER A 63 1.63 5.18 -21.90
CA SER A 63 2.04 3.97 -22.62
C SER A 63 3.48 3.53 -22.35
N ASP A 64 4.37 4.44 -21.96
CA ASP A 64 5.78 4.12 -21.69
C ASP A 64 5.92 3.28 -20.40
N TYR A 65 4.99 3.47 -19.45
CA TYR A 65 4.94 2.74 -18.19
C TYR A 65 4.18 1.41 -18.29
N VAL A 66 3.43 1.17 -19.37
CA VAL A 66 2.65 -0.06 -19.55
C VAL A 66 3.58 -1.25 -19.79
N GLY A 67 3.39 -2.35 -19.06
CA GLY A 67 4.24 -3.54 -19.18
C GLY A 67 4.06 -4.57 -18.08
N SER A 68 4.72 -5.72 -18.26
CA SER A 68 4.87 -6.75 -17.24
C SER A 68 6.23 -6.60 -16.58
N TYR A 69 6.27 -6.26 -15.29
CA TYR A 69 7.50 -6.04 -14.54
C TYR A 69 7.73 -7.22 -13.59
N VAL A 70 8.88 -7.87 -13.68
CA VAL A 70 9.18 -9.09 -12.92
C VAL A 70 10.37 -8.88 -11.99
N GLY A 71 10.21 -9.30 -10.73
CA GLY A 71 11.18 -9.13 -9.65
C GLY A 71 11.23 -10.35 -8.73
N PHE A 72 11.95 -10.24 -7.62
CA PHE A 72 12.19 -11.35 -6.67
C PHE A 72 12.73 -12.63 -7.34
N GLY A 73 13.64 -12.49 -8.30
CA GLY A 73 14.19 -13.62 -9.03
C GLY A 73 13.19 -14.35 -9.93
N GLY A 74 12.14 -13.67 -10.40
CA GLY A 74 11.18 -14.23 -11.37
C GLY A 74 9.85 -14.68 -10.79
N ILE A 75 9.66 -14.61 -9.47
CA ILE A 75 8.51 -15.21 -8.79
C ILE A 75 7.32 -14.26 -8.64
N PHE A 76 7.55 -12.97 -8.84
CA PHE A 76 6.53 -11.95 -8.64
C PHE A 76 6.49 -10.96 -9.79
N ARG A 77 5.28 -10.70 -10.26
CA ARG A 77 4.96 -9.87 -11.40
C ARG A 77 4.05 -8.73 -10.99
N ILE A 78 4.36 -7.54 -11.48
CA ILE A 78 3.51 -6.36 -11.42
C ILE A 78 3.15 -6.01 -12.85
N GLU A 79 1.89 -6.13 -13.21
CA GLU A 79 1.41 -5.71 -14.52
C GLU A 79 0.90 -4.29 -14.43
N VAL A 80 1.38 -3.42 -15.31
CA VAL A 80 0.92 -2.03 -15.44
C VAL A 80 0.16 -1.93 -16.75
N VAL A 81 -1.09 -1.49 -16.67
CA VAL A 81 -2.01 -1.36 -17.79
C VAL A 81 -2.54 0.06 -17.88
N GLU A 82 -2.87 0.49 -19.09
CA GLU A 82 -3.53 1.78 -19.35
C GLU A 82 -4.98 1.54 -19.75
N SER A 83 -5.90 2.32 -19.17
CA SER A 83 -7.32 2.33 -19.53
C SER A 83 -7.87 3.74 -19.32
N GLU A 84 -8.60 4.27 -20.30
CA GLU A 84 -9.24 5.60 -20.20
C GLU A 84 -8.27 6.73 -19.78
N ASN A 85 -7.03 6.70 -20.29
CA ASN A 85 -5.95 7.64 -19.95
C ASN A 85 -5.54 7.61 -18.46
N GLU A 86 -5.78 6.50 -17.78
CA GLU A 86 -5.31 6.24 -16.43
C GLU A 86 -4.47 4.96 -16.40
N LEU A 87 -3.50 4.93 -15.48
CA LEU A 87 -2.72 3.73 -15.21
C LEU A 87 -3.36 2.94 -14.08
N ALA A 88 -3.28 1.61 -14.19
CA ALA A 88 -3.54 0.70 -13.10
C ALA A 88 -2.43 -0.33 -13.01
N MET A 89 -2.19 -0.83 -11.80
CA MET A 89 -1.30 -1.95 -11.57
C MET A 89 -2.07 -3.16 -11.04
N LEU A 90 -1.60 -4.35 -11.37
CA LEU A 90 -2.11 -5.63 -10.90
C LEU A 90 -0.97 -6.45 -10.31
N PHE A 91 -1.11 -6.84 -9.04
CA PHE A 91 -0.19 -7.81 -8.47
C PHE A 91 -0.51 -9.21 -9.01
N GLN A 92 0.49 -9.86 -9.60
CA GLN A 92 0.40 -11.18 -10.23
C GLN A 92 -0.69 -11.28 -11.31
N GLY A 93 -0.97 -10.18 -12.04
CA GLY A 93 -1.99 -10.13 -13.09
C GLY A 93 -3.43 -10.34 -12.59
N ARG A 94 -3.68 -10.24 -11.28
CA ARG A 94 -5.00 -10.53 -10.69
C ARG A 94 -5.87 -9.28 -10.66
N GLU A 95 -7.02 -9.32 -11.33
CA GLU A 95 -8.03 -8.24 -11.28
C GLU A 95 -8.50 -7.93 -9.84
N SER A 96 -8.58 -8.94 -8.97
CA SER A 96 -8.90 -8.74 -7.55
C SER A 96 -7.82 -7.95 -6.78
N GLN A 97 -6.61 -7.84 -7.35
CA GLN A 97 -5.48 -7.08 -6.84
C GLN A 97 -5.14 -5.90 -7.77
N LYS A 98 -6.14 -5.38 -8.49
CA LYS A 98 -5.99 -4.18 -9.31
C LYS A 98 -6.11 -2.91 -8.47
N PHE A 99 -5.19 -1.98 -8.71
CA PHE A 99 -5.15 -0.66 -8.08
C PHE A 99 -4.90 0.42 -9.14
N GLN A 100 -5.63 1.53 -9.04
CA GLN A 100 -5.36 2.70 -9.85
C GLN A 100 -4.01 3.33 -9.42
N LEU A 101 -3.17 3.66 -10.39
CA LEU A 101 -1.94 4.40 -10.20
C LEU A 101 -2.21 5.88 -10.43
N ARG A 102 -2.08 6.67 -9.37
CA ARG A 102 -2.22 8.12 -9.43
C ARG A 102 -0.85 8.76 -9.47
N HIS A 103 -0.63 9.67 -10.41
CA HIS A 103 0.62 10.40 -10.50
C HIS A 103 0.89 11.17 -9.21
N HIS A 104 2.14 11.10 -8.73
CA HIS A 104 2.59 11.78 -7.53
C HIS A 104 3.61 12.88 -7.87
N HIS A 105 4.80 12.53 -8.36
CA HIS A 105 5.80 13.47 -8.89
C HIS A 105 6.69 12.74 -9.88
N GLN A 106 7.28 13.44 -10.86
CA GLN A 106 8.19 12.83 -11.85
C GLN A 106 7.63 11.51 -12.43
N ASP A 107 8.43 10.42 -12.40
CA ASP A 107 8.08 9.05 -12.79
C ASP A 107 7.59 8.20 -11.59
N THR A 108 7.07 8.83 -10.53
CA THR A 108 6.53 8.18 -9.34
C THR A 108 5.01 8.25 -9.31
N PHE A 109 4.39 7.10 -9.02
CA PHE A 109 2.94 6.95 -8.88
C PHE A 109 2.61 6.35 -7.51
N THR A 110 1.46 6.71 -6.97
CA THR A 110 0.91 6.08 -5.76
C THR A 110 -0.28 5.20 -6.10
N TRP A 111 -0.38 4.06 -5.42
CA TRP A 111 -1.53 3.16 -5.45
C TRP A 111 -2.34 3.21 -4.15
N PHE A 112 -2.02 4.15 -3.26
CA PHE A 112 -2.74 4.35 -2.01
C PHE A 112 -4.24 4.55 -2.29
N THR A 113 -5.12 4.07 -1.43
CA THR A 113 -6.58 4.24 -1.60
C THR A 113 -7.19 4.95 -0.41
N SER A 114 -8.51 5.14 -0.38
CA SER A 114 -9.19 5.60 0.83
C SER A 114 -9.25 4.47 1.88
N TRP A 115 -9.50 4.85 3.14
CA TRP A 115 -9.74 3.91 4.23
C TRP A 115 -10.83 2.91 3.87
N ASN A 116 -11.98 3.41 3.40
CA ASN A 116 -13.12 2.56 3.07
C ASN A 116 -12.77 1.51 2.00
N GLU A 117 -11.97 1.87 0.99
CA GLU A 117 -11.51 0.91 0.00
C GLU A 117 -10.51 -0.11 0.56
N GLN A 118 -9.61 0.30 1.46
CA GLN A 118 -8.71 -0.62 2.17
C GLN A 118 -9.50 -1.64 3.00
N ILE A 119 -10.50 -1.17 3.74
CA ILE A 119 -11.38 -2.01 4.57
C ILE A 119 -12.18 -2.98 3.71
N LYS A 120 -12.80 -2.48 2.64
CA LYS A 120 -13.58 -3.30 1.69
C LYS A 120 -12.76 -4.42 1.08
N ARG A 121 -11.47 -4.18 0.83
CA ARG A 121 -10.51 -5.17 0.30
C ARG A 121 -9.90 -6.06 1.38
N ALA A 122 -10.28 -5.87 2.65
CA ALA A 122 -9.74 -6.57 3.81
C ALA A 122 -8.20 -6.50 3.94
N GLN A 123 -7.57 -5.46 3.38
CA GLN A 123 -6.11 -5.36 3.33
C GLN A 123 -5.50 -5.01 4.69
N PHE A 124 -4.25 -5.45 4.88
CA PHE A 124 -3.40 -5.01 5.98
C PHE A 124 -2.83 -3.63 5.65
N ILE A 125 -2.98 -2.67 6.56
CA ILE A 125 -2.48 -1.31 6.36
C ILE A 125 -1.01 -1.26 6.79
N VAL A 126 -0.14 -0.84 5.88
CA VAL A 126 1.30 -0.65 6.14
C VAL A 126 1.54 0.82 6.42
N PHE A 127 2.00 1.20 7.61
CA PHE A 127 2.13 2.62 7.99
C PHE A 127 3.43 3.29 7.49
N GLN A 128 4.02 2.78 6.40
CA GLN A 128 5.19 3.34 5.73
C GLN A 128 4.76 3.98 4.40
N PRO A 129 4.89 5.30 4.21
CA PRO A 129 4.43 5.97 2.98
C PRO A 129 5.01 5.38 1.69
N ALA A 130 6.31 5.05 1.69
CA ALA A 130 7.00 4.49 0.54
C ALA A 130 6.42 3.16 0.03
N PHE A 131 5.73 2.40 0.90
CA PHE A 131 5.04 1.17 0.52
C PHE A 131 3.97 1.40 -0.54
N TYR A 132 3.33 2.57 -0.52
CA TYR A 132 2.26 2.91 -1.44
C TYR A 132 2.73 3.66 -2.69
N SER A 133 4.04 3.66 -2.95
CA SER A 133 4.65 4.36 -4.06
C SER A 133 5.41 3.41 -4.97
N ILE A 134 5.30 3.64 -6.27
CA ILE A 134 5.99 2.92 -7.32
C ILE A 134 6.78 3.95 -8.13
N ARG A 135 8.08 3.70 -8.30
CA ARG A 135 8.96 4.59 -9.06
C ARG A 135 9.44 3.91 -10.31
N PHE A 136 9.14 4.49 -11.46
CA PHE A 136 9.68 4.04 -12.73
C PHE A 136 11.04 4.68 -12.96
N GLN A 137 12.00 3.88 -13.40
CA GLN A 137 13.34 4.32 -13.76
C GLN A 137 13.52 4.13 -15.25
N ALA A 138 14.05 5.15 -15.94
CA ALA A 138 14.49 4.97 -17.32
C ALA A 138 15.61 3.93 -17.35
N GLY A 139 15.53 3.03 -18.31
CA GLY A 139 16.71 2.30 -18.74
C GLY A 139 17.72 3.27 -19.36
N GLU A 140 18.99 3.12 -19.01
CA GLU A 140 20.10 3.69 -19.78
C GLU A 140 20.73 2.59 -20.66
N GLY A 141 20.93 2.89 -21.94
CA GLY A 141 21.53 1.96 -22.90
C GLY A 141 20.64 0.73 -23.16
N GLU A 142 21.17 -0.46 -22.88
CA GLU A 142 20.45 -1.74 -23.03
C GLU A 142 19.57 -2.11 -21.81
N ARG A 143 19.54 -1.29 -20.75
CA ARG A 143 18.78 -1.62 -19.55
C ARG A 143 17.27 -1.50 -19.82
N PRO A 144 16.45 -2.49 -19.45
CA PRO A 144 14.99 -2.36 -19.51
C PRO A 144 14.50 -1.31 -18.50
N ILE A 145 13.35 -0.70 -18.78
CA ILE A 145 12.66 0.17 -17.82
C ILE A 145 12.43 -0.65 -16.54
N ALA A 146 12.88 -0.10 -15.41
CA ALA A 146 12.69 -0.74 -14.11
C ALA A 146 11.55 -0.06 -13.35
N LEU A 147 10.85 -0.85 -12.53
CA LEU A 147 9.85 -0.42 -11.58
C LEU A 147 10.39 -0.75 -10.20
N ASN A 148 10.65 0.26 -9.37
CA ASN A 148 11.15 0.08 -8.02
C ASN A 148 10.00 0.19 -7.00
N TRP A 149 9.95 -0.75 -6.05
CA TRP A 149 8.95 -0.78 -4.98
C TRP A 149 9.57 -1.08 -3.61
N VAL A 150 9.34 -0.17 -2.64
CA VAL A 150 9.74 -0.36 -1.23
C VAL A 150 8.66 -1.16 -0.50
N HIS A 151 8.73 -2.49 -0.59
CA HIS A 151 7.72 -3.38 -0.03
C HIS A 151 8.01 -3.83 1.42
N ASP A 152 9.24 -3.65 1.90
CA ASP A 152 9.70 -4.06 3.22
C ASP A 152 10.51 -2.93 3.87
N SER A 153 10.24 -2.65 5.16
CA SER A 153 10.98 -1.64 5.91
C SER A 153 12.43 -2.02 6.18
N ALA A 154 12.75 -3.32 6.10
CA ALA A 154 14.13 -3.82 6.17
C ALA A 154 14.94 -3.58 4.89
N ILE A 155 14.28 -3.25 3.76
CA ILE A 155 14.90 -3.01 2.45
C ILE A 155 14.53 -1.59 1.99
N PRO A 156 15.12 -0.54 2.59
CA PRO A 156 14.71 0.85 2.36
C PRO A 156 14.93 1.34 0.92
N GLU A 157 15.84 0.72 0.17
CA GLU A 157 16.08 0.95 -1.25
C GLU A 157 14.98 0.36 -2.16
N GLY A 158 14.18 -0.56 -1.63
CA GLY A 158 13.17 -1.31 -2.39
C GLY A 158 13.77 -2.36 -3.32
N GLU A 159 12.88 -3.03 -4.05
CA GLU A 159 13.24 -4.06 -5.02
C GLU A 159 12.94 -3.54 -6.44
N ASP A 160 13.84 -3.82 -7.38
CA ASP A 160 13.66 -3.51 -8.79
C ASP A 160 12.97 -4.67 -9.53
N PHE A 161 11.92 -4.32 -10.26
CA PHE A 161 11.21 -5.19 -11.18
C PHE A 161 11.52 -4.75 -12.60
N PHE A 162 11.99 -5.68 -13.44
CA PHE A 162 12.40 -5.38 -14.81
C PHE A 162 11.29 -5.73 -15.78
N LYS A 163 11.06 -4.84 -16.75
CA LYS A 163 10.07 -5.04 -17.82
C LYS A 163 10.48 -6.22 -18.70
N GLU A 164 9.57 -7.19 -18.86
CA GLU A 164 9.65 -8.29 -19.84
C GLU A 164 9.29 -7.83 -21.26
#